data_AF-D3Z9A4-F1
#
_entry.id   AF-D3Z9A4-F1
#
_cell.length_a   1.000
_cell.length_b   1.000
_cell.length_c   1.000
_cell.angle_alpha   90.00
_cell.angle_beta   90.00
_cell.angle_gamma   90.00
#
_symmetry.space_group_name_H-M   'P 1'
#
loop_
_entity.id
_entity.type
_entity.pdbx_description
1 polymer ?
#
loop_
_entity_poly.entity_id
_entity_poly.type
_entity_poly.pdbx_seq_one_letter_code
_entity_poly.pdbx_strand_id
1 'polypeptide(L)'
;MELSGEYVGGDGEPQRLQVSCEASSDADPLQSLSAGVVRMKELVAEFFGTLVEQDAQGVAEDPEDALDVSWKMEPGNFMYVETLS
;
A
#
# COMPACT_ATOMS: atom_id res chain seq x y z
N MET A 1 11.90 -8.67 -13.86
CA MET A 1 11.50 -8.90 -12.46
C MET A 1 10.33 -7.98 -12.15
N GLU A 2 9.41 -8.36 -11.27
CA GLU A 2 8.22 -7.56 -10.94
C GLU A 2 8.04 -7.51 -9.42
N LEU A 3 7.65 -6.34 -8.92
CA LEU A 3 7.14 -6.17 -7.57
C LEU A 3 5.62 -6.03 -7.66
N SER A 4 4.90 -6.80 -6.84
CA SER A 4 3.45 -6.68 -6.73
C SER A 4 3.02 -6.69 -5.28
N GLY A 5 1.92 -5.98 -5.00
CA GLY A 5 1.24 -5.95 -3.72
C GLY A 5 -0.27 -6.03 -3.95
N GLU A 6 -0.98 -6.54 -2.97
CA GLU A 6 -2.44 -6.61 -2.98
C GLU A 6 -2.97 -5.98 -1.70
N TYR A 7 -3.93 -5.08 -1.86
CA TYR A 7 -4.69 -4.49 -0.77
C TYR A 7 -6.11 -5.06 -0.82
N VAL A 8 -6.61 -5.50 0.33
CA VAL A 8 -8.01 -5.92 0.48
C VAL A 8 -8.62 -4.99 1.52
N GLY A 9 -9.54 -4.13 1.06
CA GLY A 9 -10.21 -3.15 1.89
C GLY A 9 -11.42 -3.73 2.64
N GLY A 10 -12.19 -2.83 3.27
CA GLY A 10 -13.45 -3.21 3.94
C GLY A 10 -14.56 -3.67 2.98
N ASP A 11 -14.43 -3.35 1.69
CA ASP A 11 -15.27 -3.85 0.59
C ASP A 11 -14.95 -5.30 0.20
N GLY A 12 -13.80 -5.83 0.63
CA GLY A 12 -13.36 -7.19 0.34
C GLY A 12 -12.87 -7.40 -1.10
N GLU A 13 -12.86 -6.36 -1.93
CA GLU A 13 -12.39 -6.45 -3.31
C GLU A 13 -10.86 -6.25 -3.36
N PRO A 14 -10.10 -7.17 -3.98
CA PRO A 14 -8.66 -7.07 -4.04
C PRO A 14 -8.21 -6.01 -5.05
N GLN A 15 -7.42 -5.05 -4.58
CA GLN A 15 -6.79 -4.01 -5.39
C GLN A 15 -5.29 -4.30 -5.54
N ARG A 16 -4.84 -4.53 -6.77
CA ARG A 16 -3.46 -4.94 -7.06
C ARG A 16 -2.60 -3.77 -7.51
N LEU A 17 -1.47 -3.59 -6.82
CA LEU A 17 -0.40 -2.64 -7.19
C LEU A 17 0.76 -3.41 -7.81
N GLN A 18 1.29 -2.93 -8.93
CA GLN A 18 2.34 -3.61 -9.69
C GLN A 18 3.39 -2.63 -10.21
N VAL A 19 4.66 -3.02 -10.14
CA VAL A 19 5.80 -2.28 -10.67
C VAL A 19 6.73 -3.23 -11.40
N SER A 20 6.94 -2.98 -12.69
CA SER A 20 8.00 -3.64 -13.46
C SER A 20 9.36 -3.12 -12.99
N CYS A 21 10.25 -4.05 -12.64
CA CYS A 21 11.64 -3.76 -12.26
C CYS A 21 12.59 -4.25 -13.36
N GLU A 22 12.19 -4.12 -14.62
CA GLU A 22 13.01 -4.54 -15.76
C GLU A 22 14.31 -3.76 -15.81
N ALA A 23 15.42 -4.49 -15.64
CA ALA A 23 16.76 -3.99 -15.90
C ALA A 23 16.98 -3.95 -17.41
N SER A 24 17.61 -2.89 -17.91
CA SER A 24 18.22 -2.95 -19.25
C SER A 24 19.35 -3.99 -19.24
N SER A 25 19.74 -4.50 -20.43
CA SER A 25 20.68 -5.63 -20.55
C SER A 25 22.03 -5.43 -19.83
N ASP A 26 22.44 -4.19 -19.59
CA ASP A 26 23.69 -3.82 -18.89
C ASP A 26 23.46 -3.27 -17.47
N ALA A 27 22.21 -3.12 -17.03
CA ALA A 27 21.91 -2.57 -15.71
C ALA A 27 22.02 -3.63 -14.62
N ASP A 28 22.52 -3.21 -13.47
CA ASP A 28 22.58 -4.04 -12.27
C ASP A 28 21.12 -4.41 -11.83
N PRO A 29 20.82 -5.72 -11.66
CA PRO A 29 19.49 -6.17 -11.27
C PRO A 29 19.01 -5.64 -9.91
N LEU A 30 19.93 -5.47 -8.94
CA LEU A 30 19.61 -4.95 -7.61
C LEU A 30 19.33 -3.44 -7.66
N GLN A 31 20.03 -2.70 -8.53
CA GLN A 31 19.71 -1.29 -8.77
C GLN A 31 18.30 -1.13 -9.36
N SER A 32 17.97 -1.96 -10.35
CA SER A 32 16.63 -1.97 -10.97
C SER A 32 15.54 -2.35 -9.97
N LEU A 33 15.82 -3.31 -9.08
CA LEU A 33 14.93 -3.67 -7.98
C LEU A 33 14.78 -2.51 -6.98
N SER A 34 15.86 -1.85 -6.58
CA SER A 34 15.83 -0.75 -5.62
C SER A 34 15.01 0.45 -6.15
N ALA A 35 15.14 0.76 -7.44
CA ALA A 35 14.31 1.75 -8.11
C ALA A 35 12.84 1.33 -8.13
N GLY A 36 12.57 0.04 -8.37
CA GLY A 36 11.24 -0.54 -8.26
C GLY A 36 10.62 -0.43 -6.87
N VAL A 37 11.40 -0.63 -5.81
CA VAL A 37 10.94 -0.49 -4.41
C VAL A 37 10.56 0.96 -4.09
N VAL A 38 11.39 1.92 -4.51
CA VAL A 38 11.07 3.35 -4.36
C VAL A 38 9.76 3.68 -5.08
N ARG A 39 9.59 3.18 -6.31
CA ARG A 39 8.38 3.42 -7.09
C ARG A 39 7.14 2.77 -6.46
N MET A 40 7.27 1.55 -5.94
CA MET A 40 6.17 0.87 -5.25
C MET A 40 5.75 1.65 -3.99
N LYS A 41 6.71 2.20 -3.23
CA LYS A 41 6.41 3.03 -2.06
C LYS A 41 5.62 4.29 -2.43
N GLU A 42 5.95 4.94 -3.55
CA GLU A 42 5.18 6.09 -4.06
C GLU A 42 3.75 5.67 -4.44
N LEU A 43 3.58 4.57 -5.17
CA LEU A 43 2.26 4.06 -5.56
C LEU A 43 1.40 3.70 -4.35
N VAL A 44 2.00 3.09 -3.32
CA VAL A 44 1.30 2.80 -2.07
C VAL A 44 0.87 4.10 -1.37
N ALA A 45 1.73 5.11 -1.33
CA ALA A 45 1.40 6.40 -0.73
C ALA A 45 0.27 7.13 -1.49
N GLU A 46 0.31 7.12 -2.83
CA GLU A 46 -0.75 7.69 -3.68
C GLU A 46 -2.08 6.94 -3.52
N PHE A 47 -2.01 5.61 -3.47
CA PHE A 47 -3.16 4.74 -3.29
C PHE A 47 -3.90 5.04 -1.98
N PHE A 48 -3.17 5.06 -0.85
CA PHE A 48 -3.76 5.41 0.45
C PHE A 48 -4.11 6.89 0.57
N GLY A 49 -3.38 7.78 -0.09
CA GLY A 49 -3.75 9.20 -0.18
C GLY A 49 -5.13 9.37 -0.80
N THR A 50 -5.40 8.66 -1.90
CA THR A 50 -6.69 8.67 -2.59
C THR A 50 -7.81 8.06 -1.73
N LEU A 51 -7.53 6.96 -1.01
CA LEU A 51 -8.51 6.35 -0.10
C LEU A 51 -8.90 7.30 1.05
N VAL A 52 -7.92 7.98 1.64
CA VAL A 52 -8.17 8.97 2.70
C VAL A 52 -8.98 10.16 2.19
N GLU A 53 -8.74 10.61 0.96
CA GLU A 53 -9.53 11.68 0.33
C GLU A 53 -10.97 11.22 0.03
N GLN A 54 -11.17 9.97 -0.42
CA GLN A 54 -12.49 9.40 -0.65
C GLN A 54 -13.29 9.26 0.66
N ASP A 55 -12.65 8.82 1.74
CA ASP A 55 -13.28 8.77 3.07
C ASP A 55 -13.64 10.17 3.58
N ALA A 56 -12.77 11.16 3.35
CA ALA A 56 -13.04 12.55 3.74
C ALA A 56 -14.18 13.19 2.93
N GLN A 57 -14.36 12.79 1.67
CA GLN A 57 -15.41 13.30 0.78
C GLN A 57 -16.75 12.54 0.95
N GLY A 58 -16.72 11.34 1.54
CA GLY A 58 -17.90 10.54 1.90
C GLY A 58 -18.62 10.97 3.19
N VAL A 59 -18.05 11.91 3.96
CA VAL A 59 -18.68 12.48 5.16
C VAL A 59 -19.69 13.57 4.76
N ALA A 60 -20.85 13.13 4.27
CA ALA A 60 -22.10 13.87 4.38
C ALA A 60 -23.01 13.10 5.34
N GLU A 61 -22.96 13.51 6.61
CA GLU A 61 -23.95 13.35 7.69
C GLU A 61 -24.56 11.95 7.95
N ASP A 62 -24.02 11.26 8.97
CA ASP A 62 -24.84 10.68 10.04
C ASP A 62 -24.11 10.86 11.39
N PRO A 63 -24.68 11.61 12.36
CA PRO A 63 -23.97 12.04 13.56
C PRO A 63 -23.95 11.00 14.70
N GLU A 64 -24.09 9.69 14.40
CA GLU A 64 -24.28 8.66 15.44
C GLU A 64 -23.13 7.65 15.60
N ASP A 65 -22.16 7.58 14.68
CA ASP A 65 -20.99 6.69 14.83
C ASP A 65 -19.77 7.45 15.37
N ALA A 66 -19.93 7.99 16.58
CA ALA A 66 -18.80 8.21 17.49
C ALA A 66 -18.31 6.86 18.02
N LEU A 67 -17.87 5.95 17.14
CA LEU A 67 -17.07 4.81 17.57
C LEU A 67 -15.68 5.34 17.84
N ASP A 68 -15.43 5.54 19.13
CA ASP A 68 -14.14 5.45 19.78
C ASP A 68 -13.30 4.35 19.13
N VAL A 69 -12.57 4.70 18.08
CA VAL A 69 -11.50 3.89 17.50
C VAL A 69 -10.36 3.94 18.50
N SER A 70 -10.55 3.23 19.60
CA SER A 70 -9.48 2.72 20.43
C SER A 70 -8.67 1.82 19.54
N TRP A 71 -7.67 2.41 18.85
CA TRP A 71 -6.67 1.70 18.06
C TRP A 71 -5.85 0.84 19.02
N LYS A 72 -6.45 -0.27 19.45
CA LYS A 72 -5.76 -1.29 20.20
C LYS A 72 -4.89 -2.00 19.17
N MET A 73 -3.68 -1.49 19.02
CA MET A 73 -2.59 -2.20 18.38
C MET A 73 -2.46 -3.55 19.08
N GLU A 74 -3.00 -4.60 18.47
CA GLU A 74 -2.73 -5.97 18.87
C GLU A 74 -1.25 -6.23 18.57
N PRO A 75 -0.43 -6.65 19.55
CA PRO A 75 0.97 -6.96 19.32
C PRO A 75 1.05 -8.25 18.47
N GLY A 76 0.99 -8.10 17.15
CA GLY A 76 1.00 -9.26 16.25
C GLY A 76 0.83 -8.96 14.75
N ASN A 77 0.21 -7.83 14.36
CA ASN A 77 0.02 -7.51 12.94
C ASN A 77 1.05 -6.49 12.44
N PHE A 78 2.28 -6.94 12.25
CA PHE A 78 3.27 -6.20 11.47
C PHE A 78 3.06 -6.51 10.00
N MET A 79 2.89 -5.49 9.15
CA MET A 79 3.14 -5.64 7.72
C MET A 79 4.63 -5.95 7.55
N TYR A 80 4.98 -7.23 7.49
CA TYR A 80 6.34 -7.65 7.14
C TYR A 80 6.56 -7.39 5.66
N VAL A 81 7.33 -6.35 5.34
CA VAL A 81 8.09 -6.31 4.10
C VAL A 81 9.36 -7.12 4.39
N GLU A 82 9.32 -8.43 4.14
CA GLU A 82 10.51 -9.28 4.28
C GLU A 82 11.55 -8.86 3.23
N THR A 83 12.53 -8.06 3.64
CA THR A 83 13.79 -7.93 2.92
C THR A 83 14.67 -9.13 3.28
N LEU A 84 14.64 -10.18 2.47
CA LEU A 84 15.59 -11.29 2.59
C LEU A 84 16.99 -10.78 2.17
N SER A 85 17.94 -10.81 3.11
CA SER A 85 19.38 -10.62 2.88
C SER A 85 20.02 -11.84 2.23
#